data_AF-A0A9E1IVU6-F1
#
_entry.id   AF-A0A9E1IVU6-F1
#
_cell.length_a   1.000
_cell.length_b   1.000
_cell.length_c   1.000
_cell.angle_alpha   90.00
_cell.angle_beta   90.00
_cell.angle_gamma   90.00
#
_symmetry.space_group_name_H-M   'P 1'
#
loop_
_entity.id
_entity.type
_entity.pdbx_description
1 polymer ?
#
loop_
_entity_poly.entity_id
_entity_poly.type
_entity_poly.pdbx_seq_one_letter_code
_entity_poly.pdbx_strand_id
1 'polypeptide(L)'
;MKKVALIIAGAVSLGSYEAGALTELLYALDKLNKKSNEEGNGNAYELDVITGASAGSLTAAMVARIMMYDYPNLKKNLHDAWVDKIDIVHLLEDPPENALLSKNIIRQIAREYLALPTKSNGPASFAPSGDKPLRTSFAMSNMNGIDYEIPYQVPKKGSMFPTTFFSDFARNKFFANKFKNTEEWNQMVSEAIASGSFPIAFQSEPVKRKPEDYPGSTQAIKNPDFFKDPLAFIDGGMFNNEPLKEAIKLAKEADEEEENPDRIFILVDPNVNKSRSHPDPISANQPFKEYLVNWVKMALGEIDAKDWMRADHTNNKIDWAKNYYGILASLINSSSQTEQHAISQTLKDQANAIIDKKREYNPTKYADDNQTILKRDLGNIIRRNQRFHNTLAIPALKEILSYSIFILDNAAGINNKLNIQFALIGSKKEQTAGDELFAFLGFFKKDWREYDYRKGRIKAHELLKEFLAPYEMEMKPGTSDSVEDYKIPTEWGNFSEARLKEADTKPRVLLRDRVMHLLKAELATTFGMKIVWFFFSSKIRSMIGKQLELVEEPPNPESWME
;
A
#
# COMPACT_ATOMS: atom_id res chain seq x y z
N MET A 1 4.84 -23.95 -8.67
CA MET A 1 5.26 -22.76 -7.90
C MET A 1 4.17 -21.72 -7.94
N LYS A 2 3.73 -21.23 -6.78
CA LYS A 2 2.69 -20.20 -6.64
C LYS A 2 3.33 -18.84 -6.38
N LYS A 3 2.81 -17.77 -6.96
CA LYS A 3 3.33 -16.41 -6.77
C LYS A 3 2.56 -15.65 -5.71
N VAL A 4 3.25 -14.80 -4.97
CA VAL A 4 2.68 -13.96 -3.93
C VAL A 4 3.00 -12.51 -4.25
N ALA A 5 1.96 -11.68 -4.31
CA ALA A 5 2.09 -10.23 -4.28
C ALA A 5 1.63 -9.74 -2.90
N LEU A 6 2.51 -9.06 -2.18
CA LEU A 6 2.23 -8.51 -0.86
C LEU A 6 1.87 -7.02 -0.98
N ILE A 7 0.76 -6.62 -0.37
CA ILE A 7 0.34 -5.24 -0.23
C ILE A 7 0.33 -4.93 1.26
N ILE A 8 0.98 -3.85 1.68
CA ILE A 8 1.01 -3.41 3.07
C ILE A 8 0.37 -2.02 3.12
N ALA A 9 -0.72 -1.89 3.88
CA ALA A 9 -1.43 -0.63 3.99
C ALA A 9 -0.65 0.41 4.82
N GLY A 10 -1.16 1.64 4.87
CA GLY A 10 -0.65 2.63 5.80
C GLY A 10 -1.33 2.55 7.17
N ALA A 11 -0.53 2.42 8.23
CA ALA A 11 -1.06 2.20 9.57
C ALA A 11 -0.33 2.88 10.75
N VAL A 12 0.62 3.79 10.48
CA VAL A 12 1.34 4.55 11.53
C VAL A 12 1.92 3.64 12.62
N SER A 13 1.46 3.71 13.89
CA SER A 13 2.01 2.88 14.99
C SER A 13 1.54 1.43 14.95
N LEU A 14 0.48 1.14 14.19
CA LEU A 14 0.04 -0.22 13.87
C LEU A 14 0.96 -0.89 12.83
N GLY A 15 2.04 -0.24 12.41
CA GLY A 15 3.19 -0.92 11.82
C GLY A 15 3.72 -2.07 12.71
N SER A 16 3.46 -2.02 14.02
CA SER A 16 3.66 -3.15 14.94
C SER A 16 2.80 -4.37 14.60
N TYR A 17 1.49 -4.19 14.33
CA TYR A 17 0.61 -5.26 13.83
C TYR A 17 1.11 -5.80 12.49
N GLU A 18 1.46 -4.91 11.55
CA GLU A 18 2.02 -5.31 10.25
C GLU A 18 3.30 -6.13 10.43
N ALA A 19 4.21 -5.70 11.30
CA ALA A 19 5.44 -6.42 11.61
C ALA A 19 5.17 -7.83 12.13
N GLY A 20 4.16 -8.00 12.99
CA GLY A 20 3.74 -9.31 13.48
C GLY A 20 3.18 -10.20 12.38
N ALA A 21 2.25 -9.67 11.59
CA ALA A 21 1.64 -10.37 10.47
C ALA A 21 2.67 -10.80 9.42
N LEU A 22 3.64 -9.93 9.13
CA LEU A 22 4.69 -10.20 8.16
C LEU A 22 5.75 -11.15 8.71
N THR A 23 6.06 -11.09 10.01
CA THR A 23 6.91 -12.10 10.64
C THR A 23 6.32 -13.49 10.42
N GLU A 24 5.01 -13.63 10.63
CA GLU A 24 4.28 -14.88 10.41
C GLU A 24 4.25 -15.30 8.94
N LEU A 25 3.95 -14.36 8.01
CA LEU A 25 3.95 -14.64 6.58
C LEU A 25 5.31 -15.16 6.10
N LEU A 26 6.39 -14.48 6.49
CA LEU A 26 7.73 -14.90 6.10
C LEU A 26 8.12 -16.24 6.73
N TYR A 27 7.65 -16.54 7.95
CA TYR A 27 7.81 -17.86 8.56
C TYR A 27 7.04 -18.94 7.80
N ALA A 28 5.78 -18.69 7.48
CA ALA A 28 4.91 -19.62 6.75
C ALA A 28 5.49 -19.98 5.38
N LEU A 29 5.89 -18.98 4.60
CA LEU A 29 6.47 -19.19 3.27
C LEU A 29 7.77 -20.01 3.34
N ASP A 30 8.65 -19.72 4.30
CA ASP A 30 9.89 -20.50 4.47
C ASP A 30 9.61 -21.95 4.85
N LYS A 31 8.68 -22.16 5.79
CA LYS A 31 8.31 -23.50 6.27
C LYS A 31 7.67 -24.32 5.15
N LEU A 32 6.77 -23.72 4.37
CA LEU A 32 6.10 -24.37 3.25
C LEU A 32 7.07 -24.69 2.11
N ASN A 33 8.00 -23.80 1.79
CA ASN A 33 9.00 -24.07 0.76
C ASN A 33 9.98 -25.17 1.17
N LYS A 34 10.42 -25.19 2.44
CA LYS A 34 11.24 -26.30 2.98
C LYS A 34 10.51 -27.63 2.85
N LYS A 35 9.25 -27.69 3.28
CA LYS A 35 8.40 -28.89 3.13
C LYS A 35 8.25 -29.30 1.67
N SER A 36 7.99 -28.35 0.77
CA SER A 36 7.88 -28.63 -0.68
C SER A 36 9.18 -29.20 -1.27
N ASN A 37 10.33 -28.71 -0.82
CA ASN A 37 11.64 -29.21 -1.24
C ASN A 37 11.91 -30.63 -0.70
N GLU A 38 11.57 -30.90 0.56
CA GLU A 38 11.67 -32.24 1.16
C GLU A 38 10.76 -33.26 0.46
N GLU A 39 9.55 -32.85 0.09
CA GLU A 39 8.57 -33.69 -0.61
C GLU A 39 8.81 -33.79 -2.12
N GLY A 40 9.64 -32.91 -2.71
CA GLY A 40 9.93 -32.87 -4.14
C GLY A 40 8.72 -32.57 -5.04
N ASN A 41 7.66 -31.95 -4.50
CA ASN A 41 6.36 -31.81 -5.17
C ASN A 41 6.20 -30.52 -6.00
N GLY A 42 7.15 -29.58 -5.93
CA GLY A 42 7.12 -28.33 -6.68
C GLY A 42 6.06 -27.30 -6.24
N ASN A 43 5.42 -27.53 -5.09
CA ASN A 43 4.42 -26.64 -4.45
C ASN A 43 5.06 -25.49 -3.65
N ALA A 44 6.18 -24.95 -4.12
CA ALA A 44 6.85 -23.80 -3.51
C ALA A 44 6.15 -22.48 -3.84
N TYR A 45 6.40 -21.47 -3.00
CA TYR A 45 5.92 -20.10 -3.14
C TYR A 45 7.06 -19.15 -3.51
N GLU A 46 6.78 -18.13 -4.31
CA GLU A 46 7.70 -17.04 -4.63
C GLU A 46 7.01 -15.69 -4.33
N LEU A 47 7.60 -14.87 -3.45
CA LEU A 47 7.17 -13.50 -3.18
C LEU A 47 8.00 -12.55 -4.03
N ASP A 48 7.42 -12.05 -5.12
CA ASP A 48 8.12 -11.28 -6.15
C ASP A 48 7.65 -9.82 -6.28
N VAL A 49 6.57 -9.46 -5.58
CA VAL A 49 6.01 -8.10 -5.55
C VAL A 49 5.69 -7.69 -4.11
N ILE A 50 6.16 -6.50 -3.69
CA ILE A 50 5.77 -5.88 -2.42
C ILE A 50 5.40 -4.41 -2.68
N THR A 51 4.18 -4.00 -2.33
CA THR A 51 3.80 -2.59 -2.31
C THR A 51 3.48 -2.12 -0.89
N GLY A 52 3.79 -0.86 -0.60
CA GLY A 52 3.60 -0.27 0.72
C GLY A 52 3.09 1.16 0.64
N ALA A 53 2.38 1.61 1.67
CA ALA A 53 2.04 3.00 1.90
C ALA A 53 2.30 3.36 3.37
N SER A 54 2.69 4.60 3.66
CA SER A 54 2.98 5.04 5.03
C SER A 54 3.98 4.13 5.77
N ALA A 55 3.67 3.77 7.01
CA ALA A 55 4.34 2.73 7.79
C ALA A 55 4.61 1.44 6.97
N GLY A 56 3.64 1.02 6.15
CA GLY A 56 3.76 -0.14 5.28
C GLY A 56 4.88 -0.05 4.25
N SER A 57 5.29 1.13 3.80
CA SER A 57 6.47 1.30 2.92
C SER A 57 7.79 1.07 3.63
N LEU A 58 7.93 1.55 4.87
CA LEU A 58 9.10 1.26 5.70
C LEU A 58 9.18 -0.23 5.99
N THR A 59 8.06 -0.83 6.35
CA THR A 59 7.94 -2.27 6.58
C THR A 59 8.23 -3.07 5.30
N ALA A 60 7.74 -2.63 4.14
CA ALA A 60 8.03 -3.23 2.83
C ALA A 60 9.53 -3.21 2.51
N ALA A 61 10.20 -2.08 2.74
CA ALA A 61 11.64 -1.97 2.54
C ALA A 61 12.42 -2.92 3.47
N MET A 62 11.98 -3.05 4.73
CA MET A 62 12.59 -3.97 5.70
C MET A 62 12.39 -5.42 5.29
N VAL A 63 11.17 -5.81 4.93
CA VAL A 63 10.87 -7.16 4.43
C VAL A 63 11.71 -7.48 3.20
N ALA A 64 11.77 -6.57 2.22
CA ALA A 64 12.58 -6.76 1.02
C ALA A 64 14.07 -6.98 1.36
N ARG A 65 14.64 -6.19 2.28
CA ARG A 65 16.02 -6.37 2.72
C ARG A 65 16.23 -7.70 3.45
N ILE A 66 15.33 -8.04 4.38
CA ILE A 66 15.40 -9.28 5.16
C ILE A 66 15.38 -10.47 4.21
N MET A 67 14.38 -10.57 3.34
CA MET A 67 14.20 -11.74 2.49
C MET A 67 15.23 -11.84 1.37
N MET A 68 15.75 -10.73 0.83
CA MET A 68 16.68 -10.80 -0.31
C MET A 68 18.13 -11.03 0.12
N TYR A 69 18.52 -10.66 1.34
CA TYR A 69 19.93 -10.60 1.70
C TYR A 69 20.33 -11.36 2.95
N ASP A 70 19.49 -11.44 3.98
CA ASP A 70 19.86 -12.11 5.24
C ASP A 70 18.62 -12.49 6.07
N TYR A 71 17.86 -13.44 5.54
CA TYR A 71 16.62 -13.89 6.17
C TYR A 71 16.85 -14.52 7.56
N PRO A 72 17.85 -15.39 7.79
CA PRO A 72 18.05 -16.02 9.09
C PRO A 72 18.34 -15.03 10.23
N ASN A 73 19.16 -14.00 9.97
CA ASN A 73 19.66 -13.13 11.05
C ASN A 73 18.84 -11.85 11.26
N LEU A 74 18.11 -11.39 10.22
CA LEU A 74 17.41 -10.12 10.25
C LEU A 74 15.90 -10.23 10.53
N LYS A 75 15.36 -11.44 10.65
CA LYS A 75 13.94 -11.67 10.93
C LYS A 75 13.39 -10.84 12.10
N LYS A 76 14.15 -10.77 13.20
CA LYS A 76 13.77 -10.00 14.41
C LYS A 76 13.69 -8.49 14.18
N ASN A 77 14.31 -7.96 13.13
CA ASN A 77 14.40 -6.51 12.92
C ASN A 77 13.03 -5.85 12.77
N LEU A 78 12.02 -6.58 12.24
CA LEU A 78 10.65 -6.07 12.16
C LEU A 78 10.08 -5.76 13.55
N HIS A 79 10.26 -6.70 14.49
CA HIS A 79 9.88 -6.51 15.89
C HIS A 79 10.71 -5.39 16.52
N ASP A 80 12.04 -5.44 16.42
CA ASP A 80 12.91 -4.46 17.06
C ASP A 80 12.57 -3.03 16.63
N ALA A 81 12.32 -2.81 15.33
CA ALA A 81 11.98 -1.47 14.81
C ALA A 81 10.63 -0.97 15.33
N TRP A 82 9.59 -1.80 15.25
CA TRP A 82 8.21 -1.38 15.52
C TRP A 82 7.77 -1.51 16.98
N VAL A 83 8.38 -2.41 17.74
CA VAL A 83 8.04 -2.67 19.15
C VAL A 83 9.09 -2.13 20.11
N ASP A 84 10.38 -2.34 19.84
CA ASP A 84 11.43 -2.00 20.82
C ASP A 84 11.94 -0.56 20.68
N LYS A 85 12.16 -0.09 19.45
CA LYS A 85 12.96 1.12 19.19
C LYS A 85 12.14 2.39 18.98
N ILE A 86 11.07 2.33 18.18
CA ILE A 86 10.25 3.52 17.95
C ILE A 86 9.51 3.88 19.23
N ASP A 87 9.36 5.14 19.60
CA ASP A 87 8.46 5.56 20.68
C ASP A 87 8.19 7.06 20.60
N ILE A 88 7.15 7.50 21.30
CA ILE A 88 6.70 8.87 21.24
C ILE A 88 7.68 9.87 21.86
N VAL A 89 8.50 9.45 22.83
CA VAL A 89 9.46 10.35 23.48
C VAL A 89 10.53 10.77 22.46
N HIS A 90 11.16 9.81 21.78
CA HIS A 90 12.14 10.12 20.75
C HIS A 90 11.52 10.77 19.50
N LEU A 91 10.24 10.53 19.21
CA LEU A 91 9.50 11.26 18.18
C LEU A 91 9.25 12.73 18.56
N LEU A 92 9.22 13.07 19.85
CA LEU A 92 9.04 14.44 20.34
C LEU A 92 10.37 15.15 20.64
N GLU A 93 11.50 14.49 20.42
CA GLU A 93 12.83 15.07 20.57
C GLU A 93 13.21 15.91 19.34
N ASP A 94 13.46 17.19 19.57
CA ASP A 94 13.89 18.17 18.56
C ASP A 94 13.06 18.16 17.25
N PRO A 95 11.71 18.31 17.32
CA PRO A 95 10.86 18.37 16.15
C PRO A 95 11.03 19.70 15.40
N PRO A 96 11.05 19.68 14.04
CA PRO A 96 11.17 20.90 13.23
C PRO A 96 9.96 21.81 13.43
N GLU A 97 10.11 23.13 13.21
CA GLU A 97 9.06 24.12 13.51
C GLU A 97 7.71 23.86 12.83
N ASN A 98 7.71 23.23 11.65
CA ASN A 98 6.53 22.96 10.85
C ASN A 98 5.99 21.52 10.96
N ALA A 99 6.37 20.77 12.01
CA ALA A 99 5.84 19.43 12.26
C ALA A 99 5.62 19.15 13.75
N LEU A 100 4.71 18.23 14.09
CA LEU A 100 4.50 17.82 15.47
C LEU A 100 5.68 16.99 16.00
N LEU A 101 6.22 16.10 15.16
CA LEU A 101 7.18 15.06 15.51
C LEU A 101 8.44 15.17 14.65
N SER A 102 9.54 14.69 15.22
CA SER A 102 10.83 14.54 14.57
C SER A 102 10.94 13.20 13.85
N LYS A 103 11.62 13.21 12.70
CA LYS A 103 12.00 12.00 11.97
C LYS A 103 13.35 11.43 12.40
N ASN A 104 14.00 11.99 13.42
CA ASN A 104 15.35 11.58 13.84
C ASN A 104 15.43 10.10 14.21
N ILE A 105 14.51 9.64 15.08
CA ILE A 105 14.44 8.23 15.47
C ILE A 105 14.10 7.32 14.28
N ILE A 106 13.22 7.74 13.38
CA ILE A 106 12.89 7.00 12.15
C ILE A 106 14.13 6.83 11.27
N ARG A 107 14.90 7.91 11.07
CA ARG A 107 16.17 7.86 10.32
C ARG A 107 17.22 7.00 11.00
N GLN A 108 17.28 6.99 12.33
CA GLN A 108 18.17 6.13 13.08
C GLN A 108 17.81 4.65 12.90
N ILE A 109 16.54 4.29 13.08
CA ILE A 109 16.02 2.94 12.85
C ILE A 109 16.28 2.50 11.40
N ALA A 110 16.05 3.38 10.42
CA ALA A 110 16.36 3.10 9.02
C ALA A 110 17.86 2.86 8.79
N ARG A 111 18.75 3.66 9.38
CA ARG A 111 20.20 3.43 9.30
C ARG A 111 20.62 2.10 9.91
N GLU A 112 19.98 1.67 10.99
CA GLU A 112 20.29 0.41 11.69
C GLU A 112 19.75 -0.80 10.90
N TYR A 113 18.48 -0.80 10.52
CA TYR A 113 17.81 -1.97 9.97
C TYR A 113 17.67 -2.00 8.46
N LEU A 114 17.84 -0.86 7.79
CA LEU A 114 17.94 -0.72 6.33
C LEU A 114 19.37 -0.36 5.91
N ALA A 115 20.40 -0.72 6.66
CA ALA A 115 21.78 -0.53 6.23
C ALA A 115 22.05 -1.27 4.90
N LEU A 116 22.79 -0.63 3.99
CA LEU A 116 23.23 -1.26 2.74
C LEU A 116 23.94 -2.59 3.06
N PRO A 117 23.50 -3.73 2.49
CA PRO A 117 24.17 -5.01 2.71
C PRO A 117 25.59 -4.99 2.13
N THR A 118 26.56 -5.45 2.91
CA THR A 118 27.96 -5.62 2.46
C THR A 118 28.21 -6.99 1.80
N LYS A 119 27.36 -7.97 2.11
CA LYS A 119 27.32 -9.31 1.53
C LYS A 119 25.91 -9.90 1.65
N SER A 120 25.60 -10.89 0.81
CA SER A 120 24.39 -11.70 0.94
C SER A 120 24.73 -12.90 1.84
N ASN A 121 24.01 -13.04 2.95
CA ASN A 121 24.13 -14.17 3.87
C ASN A 121 23.09 -15.27 3.58
N GLY A 122 22.37 -15.15 2.46
CA GLY A 122 21.38 -16.12 1.99
C GLY A 122 20.00 -15.48 1.82
N PRO A 123 19.48 -15.36 0.59
CA PRO A 123 18.09 -15.00 0.38
C PRO A 123 17.16 -16.06 0.98
N ALA A 124 15.94 -15.66 1.33
CA ALA A 124 14.90 -16.57 1.77
C ALA A 124 14.54 -17.58 0.67
N SER A 125 14.05 -18.75 1.07
CA SER A 125 13.65 -19.82 0.14
C SER A 125 12.49 -19.44 -0.80
N PHE A 126 11.78 -18.36 -0.50
CA PHE A 126 10.67 -17.82 -1.29
C PHE A 126 11.03 -16.49 -1.99
N ALA A 127 12.29 -16.06 -1.93
CA ALA A 127 12.74 -14.88 -2.65
C ALA A 127 12.99 -15.19 -4.13
N PRO A 128 12.80 -14.22 -5.04
CA PRO A 128 13.12 -14.40 -6.45
C PRO A 128 14.58 -14.78 -6.64
N SER A 129 14.83 -15.77 -7.48
CA SER A 129 16.16 -16.34 -7.73
C SER A 129 16.73 -15.95 -9.10
N GLY A 130 18.04 -16.09 -9.25
CA GLY A 130 18.76 -15.77 -10.49
C GLY A 130 18.70 -14.27 -10.82
N ASP A 131 18.33 -13.97 -12.07
CA ASP A 131 18.23 -12.60 -12.58
C ASP A 131 16.82 -11.98 -12.40
N LYS A 132 15.89 -12.69 -11.75
CA LYS A 132 14.54 -12.16 -11.49
C LYS A 132 14.59 -11.18 -10.31
N PRO A 133 14.08 -9.94 -10.47
CA PRO A 133 14.03 -9.00 -9.35
C PRO A 133 12.79 -9.20 -8.48
N LEU A 134 12.95 -9.00 -7.18
CA LEU A 134 11.86 -8.56 -6.32
C LEU A 134 11.51 -7.11 -6.69
N ARG A 135 10.25 -6.87 -7.07
CA ARG A 135 9.74 -5.54 -7.40
C ARG A 135 9.07 -4.94 -6.17
N THR A 136 9.49 -3.74 -5.77
CA THR A 136 8.83 -3.00 -4.71
C THR A 136 8.30 -1.66 -5.21
N SER A 137 7.22 -1.17 -4.59
CA SER A 137 6.73 0.19 -4.85
C SER A 137 6.15 0.83 -3.60
N PHE A 138 6.60 2.05 -3.33
CA PHE A 138 6.16 2.83 -2.17
C PHE A 138 5.23 3.95 -2.65
N ALA A 139 4.00 3.98 -2.14
CA ALA A 139 3.08 5.07 -2.42
C ALA A 139 3.64 6.37 -1.84
N MET A 140 3.63 7.45 -2.61
CA MET A 140 4.07 8.76 -2.15
C MET A 140 3.12 9.85 -2.63
N SER A 141 3.18 11.01 -1.99
CA SER A 141 2.40 12.18 -2.40
C SER A 141 3.34 13.34 -2.67
N ASN A 142 3.45 13.75 -3.93
CA ASN A 142 4.30 14.85 -4.37
C ASN A 142 3.58 16.19 -4.18
N MET A 143 4.02 17.00 -3.22
CA MET A 143 3.43 18.31 -2.93
C MET A 143 3.59 19.33 -4.07
N ASN A 144 4.58 19.16 -4.94
CA ASN A 144 4.79 20.04 -6.08
C ASN A 144 3.77 19.82 -7.20
N GLY A 145 3.19 18.62 -7.29
CA GLY A 145 2.30 18.21 -8.38
C GLY A 145 3.03 18.01 -9.71
N ILE A 146 2.51 17.11 -10.56
CA ILE A 146 3.03 16.85 -11.91
C ILE A 146 1.90 17.02 -12.93
N ASP A 147 2.12 17.85 -13.94
CA ASP A 147 1.10 18.17 -14.93
C ASP A 147 1.14 17.24 -16.13
N TYR A 148 -0.05 16.92 -16.63
CA TYR A 148 -0.26 16.15 -17.85
C TYR A 148 -1.30 16.85 -18.71
N GLU A 149 -1.11 16.76 -20.03
CA GLU A 149 -2.06 17.27 -21.02
C GLU A 149 -2.83 16.08 -21.61
N ILE A 150 -4.12 15.96 -21.29
CA ILE A 150 -4.98 14.85 -21.75
C ILE A 150 -5.79 15.31 -22.98
N PRO A 151 -5.74 14.58 -24.11
CA PRO A 151 -6.56 14.91 -25.26
C PRO A 151 -8.04 14.65 -24.96
N TYR A 152 -8.92 15.60 -25.31
CA TYR A 152 -10.37 15.43 -25.20
C TYR A 152 -11.08 15.88 -26.47
N GLN A 153 -12.22 15.26 -26.78
CA GLN A 153 -12.98 15.56 -27.99
C GLN A 153 -13.96 16.72 -27.76
N VAL A 154 -13.72 17.82 -28.46
CA VAL A 154 -14.64 18.94 -28.68
C VAL A 154 -14.73 19.21 -30.19
N PRO A 155 -15.69 20.02 -30.69
CA PRO A 155 -15.81 20.33 -32.12
C PRO A 155 -14.52 20.89 -32.76
N LYS A 156 -13.62 21.47 -31.96
CA LYS A 156 -12.25 21.81 -32.37
C LYS A 156 -11.32 20.62 -32.14
N LYS A 157 -10.79 20.06 -33.23
CA LYS A 157 -9.77 19.01 -33.22
C LYS A 157 -8.49 19.53 -32.52
N GLY A 158 -7.96 18.78 -31.55
CA GLY A 158 -6.66 19.07 -30.91
C GLY A 158 -6.69 19.79 -29.56
N SER A 159 -7.83 19.89 -28.88
CA SER A 159 -7.88 20.47 -27.52
C SER A 159 -7.29 19.52 -26.47
N MET A 160 -6.42 20.07 -25.61
CA MET A 160 -5.77 19.37 -24.51
C MET A 160 -6.28 19.91 -23.17
N PHE A 161 -6.60 19.02 -22.24
CA PHE A 161 -7.04 19.35 -20.89
C PHE A 161 -5.85 19.21 -19.94
N PRO A 162 -5.36 20.31 -19.33
CA PRO A 162 -4.32 20.22 -18.32
C PRO A 162 -4.89 19.62 -17.03
N THR A 163 -4.17 18.68 -16.44
CA THR A 163 -4.48 18.11 -15.14
C THR A 163 -3.21 17.89 -14.33
N THR A 164 -3.31 17.99 -13.01
CA THR A 164 -2.17 17.85 -12.09
C THR A 164 -2.39 16.64 -11.19
N PHE A 165 -1.42 15.74 -11.15
CA PHE A 165 -1.41 14.61 -10.24
C PHE A 165 -0.44 14.86 -9.09
N PHE A 166 -0.92 14.64 -7.87
CA PHE A 166 -0.13 14.68 -6.64
C PHE A 166 0.23 13.27 -6.14
N SER A 167 -0.47 12.24 -6.61
CA SER A 167 -0.16 10.83 -6.32
C SER A 167 1.08 10.36 -7.09
N ASP A 168 1.95 9.61 -6.41
CA ASP A 168 3.21 9.14 -6.97
C ASP A 168 3.60 7.76 -6.39
N PHE A 169 4.58 7.10 -7.02
CA PHE A 169 5.10 5.81 -6.60
C PHE A 169 6.62 5.74 -6.80
N ALA A 170 7.34 5.34 -5.76
CA ALA A 170 8.77 5.05 -5.81
C ALA A 170 8.99 3.56 -6.07
N ARG A 171 9.37 3.20 -7.29
CA ARG A 171 9.56 1.81 -7.73
C ARG A 171 11.01 1.38 -7.60
N ASN A 172 11.22 0.27 -6.89
CA ASN A 172 12.54 -0.28 -6.66
C ASN A 172 12.61 -1.75 -7.10
N LYS A 173 13.82 -2.20 -7.42
CA LYS A 173 14.12 -3.59 -7.78
C LYS A 173 15.26 -4.09 -6.91
N PHE A 174 15.08 -5.26 -6.32
CA PHE A 174 16.08 -5.94 -5.52
C PHE A 174 16.44 -7.25 -6.21
N PHE A 175 17.73 -7.56 -6.26
CA PHE A 175 18.25 -8.80 -6.84
C PHE A 175 19.05 -9.54 -5.77
N ALA A 176 18.95 -10.87 -5.74
CA ALA A 176 19.63 -11.68 -4.73
C ALA A 176 21.16 -11.57 -4.83
N ASN A 177 21.68 -11.43 -6.05
CA ASN A 177 23.11 -11.45 -6.35
C ASN A 177 23.67 -10.10 -6.85
N LYS A 178 22.85 -9.04 -6.83
CA LYS A 178 23.26 -7.70 -7.29
C LYS A 178 22.78 -6.63 -6.31
N PHE A 179 23.75 -5.96 -5.69
CA PHE A 179 23.49 -4.88 -4.75
C PHE A 179 23.36 -3.54 -5.48
N LYS A 180 22.49 -2.68 -4.95
CA LYS A 180 22.45 -1.26 -5.31
C LYS A 180 23.73 -0.57 -4.86
N ASN A 181 24.08 0.53 -5.52
CA ASN A 181 25.11 1.43 -4.98
C ASN A 181 24.54 2.23 -3.79
N THR A 182 25.42 2.90 -3.04
CA THR A 182 25.06 3.67 -1.85
C THR A 182 24.03 4.79 -2.14
N GLU A 183 24.14 5.47 -3.29
CA GLU A 183 23.22 6.54 -3.66
C GLU A 183 21.81 6.01 -3.92
N GLU A 184 21.68 4.97 -4.75
CA GLU A 184 20.41 4.30 -5.04
C GLU A 184 19.75 3.71 -3.79
N TRP A 185 20.56 3.18 -2.87
CA TRP A 185 20.05 2.61 -1.62
C TRP A 185 19.56 3.70 -0.66
N ASN A 186 20.32 4.77 -0.50
CA ASN A 186 19.92 5.91 0.32
C ASN A 186 18.65 6.58 -0.25
N GLN A 187 18.55 6.69 -1.57
CA GLN A 187 17.36 7.17 -2.25
C GLN A 187 16.14 6.30 -1.92
N MET A 188 16.24 4.97 -2.02
CA MET A 188 15.16 4.03 -1.66
C MET A 188 14.73 4.17 -0.19
N VAL A 189 15.70 4.35 0.73
CA VAL A 189 15.42 4.59 2.15
C VAL A 189 14.69 5.92 2.35
N SER A 190 15.13 6.99 1.68
CA SER A 190 14.45 8.29 1.71
C SER A 190 13.03 8.22 1.14
N GLU A 191 12.81 7.47 0.06
CA GLU A 191 11.49 7.23 -0.52
C GLU A 191 10.55 6.49 0.46
N ALA A 192 11.06 5.48 1.17
CA ALA A 192 10.30 4.78 2.20
C ALA A 192 9.94 5.72 3.38
N ILE A 193 10.86 6.58 3.81
CA ILE A 193 10.61 7.59 4.86
C ILE A 193 9.62 8.66 4.37
N ALA A 194 9.73 9.10 3.12
CA ALA A 194 8.82 10.05 2.50
C ALA A 194 7.39 9.50 2.49
N SER A 195 7.24 8.22 2.13
CA SER A 195 5.97 7.52 2.14
C SER A 195 5.29 7.52 3.51
N GLY A 196 6.04 7.51 4.62
CA GLY A 196 5.55 7.58 6.02
C GLY A 196 5.48 8.98 6.64
N SER A 197 5.73 10.04 5.86
CA SER A 197 5.75 11.42 6.39
C SER A 197 4.33 12.00 6.47
N PHE A 198 3.51 11.48 7.41
CA PHE A 198 2.12 11.89 7.61
C PHE A 198 2.00 13.40 7.83
N PRO A 199 1.15 14.13 7.07
CA PRO A 199 1.00 15.57 7.22
C PRO A 199 0.66 15.98 8.64
N ILE A 200 1.13 17.15 9.07
CA ILE A 200 1.03 17.67 10.46
C ILE A 200 1.92 16.91 11.44
N ALA A 201 2.00 15.58 11.38
CA ALA A 201 2.86 14.78 12.25
C ALA A 201 4.34 14.96 11.90
N PHE A 202 4.69 14.85 10.61
CA PHE A 202 6.07 14.93 10.14
C PHE A 202 6.23 16.00 9.05
N GLN A 203 7.42 16.59 8.98
CA GLN A 203 7.80 17.46 7.86
C GLN A 203 7.86 16.63 6.57
N SER A 204 7.64 17.26 5.41
CA SER A 204 7.89 16.62 4.10
C SER A 204 9.32 16.10 3.99
N GLU A 205 9.52 15.08 3.16
CA GLU A 205 10.85 14.56 2.81
C GLU A 205 11.23 15.06 1.41
N PRO A 206 12.41 15.67 1.24
CA PRO A 206 12.93 15.99 -0.07
C PRO A 206 13.41 14.72 -0.77
N VAL A 207 12.87 14.42 -1.95
CA VAL A 207 13.24 13.24 -2.74
C VAL A 207 13.64 13.68 -4.14
N LYS A 208 14.82 13.24 -4.59
CA LYS A 208 15.30 13.52 -5.94
C LYS A 208 14.54 12.67 -6.94
N ARG A 209 14.11 13.28 -8.04
CA ARG A 209 13.41 12.60 -9.14
C ARG A 209 14.02 12.98 -10.46
N LYS A 210 13.68 12.24 -11.51
CA LYS A 210 14.16 12.50 -12.87
C LYS A 210 12.99 12.62 -13.85
N PRO A 211 13.17 13.30 -15.00
CA PRO A 211 12.15 13.38 -16.03
C PRO A 211 11.61 12.01 -16.47
N GLU A 212 12.47 10.98 -16.48
CA GLU A 212 12.10 9.62 -16.90
C GLU A 212 11.12 8.93 -15.93
N ASP A 213 11.05 9.41 -14.68
CA ASP A 213 10.08 8.90 -13.71
C ASP A 213 8.65 9.37 -14.02
N TYR A 214 8.49 10.41 -14.86
CA TYR A 214 7.22 11.04 -15.21
C TYR A 214 7.01 11.14 -16.73
N PRO A 215 7.01 9.99 -17.43
CA PRO A 215 6.91 9.98 -18.88
C PRO A 215 5.58 10.61 -19.33
N GLY A 216 5.67 11.56 -20.26
CA GLY A 216 4.51 12.28 -20.78
C GLY A 216 4.07 13.49 -19.96
N SER A 217 4.72 13.80 -18.84
CA SER A 217 4.41 15.01 -18.08
C SER A 217 4.91 16.27 -18.79
N THR A 218 4.20 17.37 -18.58
CA THR A 218 4.58 18.69 -19.11
C THR A 218 5.95 19.12 -18.59
N GLN A 219 6.24 18.86 -17.31
CA GLN A 219 7.52 19.14 -16.68
C GLN A 219 8.64 18.37 -17.38
N ALA A 220 8.50 17.04 -17.57
CA ALA A 220 9.54 16.24 -18.19
C ALA A 220 9.83 16.66 -19.65
N ILE A 221 8.80 17.09 -20.40
CA ILE A 221 8.92 17.44 -21.81
C ILE A 221 9.39 18.89 -22.00
N LYS A 222 8.79 19.84 -21.27
CA LYS A 222 8.93 21.29 -21.54
C LYS A 222 9.86 21.99 -20.53
N ASN A 223 10.07 21.42 -19.34
CA ASN A 223 10.89 22.02 -18.29
C ASN A 223 11.65 20.96 -17.47
N PRO A 224 12.58 20.20 -18.08
CA PRO A 224 13.29 19.11 -17.39
C PRO A 224 14.15 19.62 -16.21
N ASP A 225 14.51 20.90 -16.22
CA ASP A 225 15.22 21.58 -15.13
C ASP A 225 14.42 21.60 -13.81
N PHE A 226 13.10 21.41 -13.87
CA PHE A 226 12.23 21.23 -12.70
C PHE A 226 12.70 20.08 -11.79
N PHE A 227 13.40 19.08 -12.33
CA PHE A 227 13.89 17.91 -11.60
C PHE A 227 15.36 18.03 -11.15
N LYS A 228 16.00 19.21 -11.30
CA LYS A 228 17.38 19.44 -10.82
C LYS A 228 17.44 19.38 -9.30
N ASP A 229 16.45 19.98 -8.65
CA ASP A 229 16.32 20.02 -7.20
C ASP A 229 15.36 18.93 -6.69
N PRO A 230 15.54 18.44 -5.44
CA PRO A 230 14.60 17.50 -4.84
C PRO A 230 13.18 18.09 -4.73
N LEU A 231 12.17 17.25 -4.98
CA LEU A 231 10.76 17.61 -4.79
C LEU A 231 10.30 17.25 -3.37
N ALA A 232 9.27 17.91 -2.88
CA ALA A 232 8.76 17.70 -1.52
C ALA A 232 7.68 16.61 -1.50
N PHE A 233 7.93 15.54 -0.74
CA PHE A 233 7.01 14.43 -0.61
C PHE A 233 6.45 14.28 0.81
N ILE A 234 5.19 13.87 0.89
CA ILE A 234 4.48 13.51 2.12
C ILE A 234 3.90 12.10 1.96
N ASP A 235 3.20 11.66 3.01
CA ASP A 235 2.64 10.33 3.11
C ASP A 235 1.80 9.90 1.89
N GLY A 236 2.09 8.70 1.38
CA GLY A 236 1.39 8.11 0.24
C GLY A 236 -0.05 7.72 0.54
N GLY A 237 -0.37 7.46 1.81
CA GLY A 237 -1.71 7.15 2.30
C GLY A 237 -2.72 8.28 2.07
N MET A 238 -2.27 9.49 1.77
CA MET A 238 -3.13 10.60 1.35
C MET A 238 -3.86 10.33 0.03
N PHE A 239 -3.28 9.52 -0.87
CA PHE A 239 -3.86 9.20 -2.18
C PHE A 239 -3.99 7.71 -2.47
N ASN A 240 -3.16 6.86 -1.86
CA ASN A 240 -3.15 5.42 -2.08
C ASN A 240 -2.71 4.69 -0.79
N ASN A 241 -3.60 4.57 0.20
CA ASN A 241 -3.27 3.88 1.46
C ASN A 241 -3.16 2.35 1.31
N GLU A 242 -3.82 1.78 0.30
CA GLU A 242 -3.74 0.38 -0.06
C GLU A 242 -3.30 0.28 -1.52
N PRO A 243 -1.97 0.24 -1.81
CA PRO A 243 -1.44 0.35 -3.16
C PRO A 243 -1.62 -0.93 -4.00
N LEU A 244 -2.85 -1.44 -4.06
CA LEU A 244 -3.26 -2.66 -4.73
C LEU A 244 -3.15 -2.55 -6.26
N LYS A 245 -3.63 -1.46 -6.85
CA LYS A 245 -3.51 -1.25 -8.31
C LYS A 245 -2.06 -1.30 -8.77
N GLU A 246 -1.17 -0.73 -7.96
CA GLU A 246 0.26 -0.75 -8.24
C GLU A 246 0.83 -2.17 -8.10
N ALA A 247 0.42 -2.94 -7.09
CA ALA A 247 0.80 -4.35 -6.97
C ALA A 247 0.35 -5.16 -8.19
N ILE A 248 -0.89 -4.96 -8.65
CA ILE A 248 -1.42 -5.62 -9.87
C ILE A 248 -0.59 -5.24 -11.10
N LYS A 249 -0.18 -3.97 -11.21
CA LYS A 249 0.67 -3.51 -12.31
C LYS A 249 2.03 -4.20 -12.29
N LEU A 250 2.70 -4.21 -11.13
CA LEU A 250 4.01 -4.85 -10.97
C LEU A 250 3.95 -6.38 -11.16
N ALA A 251 2.88 -7.01 -10.69
CA ALA A 251 2.63 -8.43 -10.91
C ALA A 251 2.51 -8.74 -12.40
N LYS A 252 1.73 -7.94 -13.16
CA LYS A 252 1.65 -8.10 -14.62
C LYS A 252 3.00 -7.93 -15.30
N GLU A 253 3.81 -6.97 -14.87
CA GLU A 253 5.19 -6.77 -15.36
C GLU A 253 6.16 -7.91 -14.95
N ALA A 254 5.84 -8.67 -13.90
CA ALA A 254 6.60 -9.85 -13.48
C ALA A 254 6.16 -11.12 -14.21
N ASP A 255 4.90 -11.17 -14.65
CA ASP A 255 4.25 -12.33 -15.24
C ASP A 255 4.19 -12.27 -16.78
N GLU A 256 4.79 -11.29 -17.45
CA GLU A 256 4.67 -11.10 -18.91
C GLU A 256 5.04 -12.36 -19.74
N GLU A 257 5.89 -13.23 -19.19
CA GLU A 257 6.33 -14.48 -19.82
C GLU A 257 5.51 -15.72 -19.37
N GLU A 258 4.65 -15.61 -18.36
CA GLU A 258 3.92 -16.74 -17.77
C GLU A 258 2.47 -16.86 -18.27
N GLU A 259 2.14 -18.07 -18.73
CA GLU A 259 0.81 -18.44 -19.20
C GLU A 259 -0.09 -18.76 -18.00
N ASN A 260 -0.80 -17.74 -17.51
CA ASN A 260 -1.75 -17.83 -16.39
C ASN A 260 -1.10 -18.12 -15.01
N PRO A 261 -0.39 -17.15 -14.42
CA PRO A 261 0.29 -17.31 -13.14
C PRO A 261 -0.71 -17.63 -12.01
N ASP A 262 -0.45 -18.69 -11.23
CA ASP A 262 -1.17 -18.98 -9.98
C ASP A 262 -0.68 -18.01 -8.90
N ARG A 263 -1.35 -16.84 -8.82
CA ARG A 263 -0.94 -15.70 -7.99
C ARG A 263 -2.00 -15.36 -6.94
N ILE A 264 -1.52 -15.20 -5.71
CA ILE A 264 -2.30 -14.69 -4.57
C ILE A 264 -1.82 -13.29 -4.23
N PHE A 265 -2.77 -12.37 -4.03
CA PHE A 265 -2.52 -11.03 -3.53
C PHE A 265 -2.89 -10.99 -2.05
N ILE A 266 -1.90 -10.80 -1.19
CA ILE A 266 -2.08 -10.74 0.26
C ILE A 266 -2.01 -9.27 0.68
N LEU A 267 -3.11 -8.73 1.17
CA LEU A 267 -3.13 -7.43 1.83
C LEU A 267 -3.00 -7.60 3.34
N VAL A 268 -2.07 -6.85 3.92
CA VAL A 268 -2.00 -6.63 5.36
C VAL A 268 -2.50 -5.23 5.65
N ASP A 269 -3.65 -5.14 6.31
CA ASP A 269 -4.23 -3.88 6.75
C ASP A 269 -4.84 -4.05 8.15
N PRO A 270 -4.31 -3.35 9.18
CA PRO A 270 -4.89 -3.43 10.51
C PRO A 270 -6.25 -2.72 10.63
N ASN A 271 -6.71 -1.96 9.62
CA ASN A 271 -7.87 -1.05 9.72
C ASN A 271 -9.12 -1.44 8.89
N VAL A 272 -9.19 -2.65 8.34
CA VAL A 272 -10.11 -3.04 7.24
C VAL A 272 -11.63 -2.92 7.50
N ASN A 273 -12.06 -2.56 8.70
CA ASN A 273 -13.48 -2.55 9.08
C ASN A 273 -13.96 -1.24 9.73
N LYS A 274 -13.24 -0.13 9.52
CA LYS A 274 -13.72 1.18 10.00
C LYS A 274 -14.78 1.73 9.05
N SER A 275 -16.07 1.58 9.37
CA SER A 275 -17.06 2.52 8.82
C SER A 275 -16.66 3.92 9.28
N ARG A 276 -16.31 4.78 8.33
CA ARG A 276 -15.96 6.18 8.58
C ARG A 276 -17.21 7.09 8.57
N SER A 277 -18.41 6.50 8.50
CA SER A 277 -19.67 7.23 8.64
C SER A 277 -19.77 7.81 10.05
N HIS A 278 -20.04 9.11 10.15
CA HIS A 278 -20.44 9.69 11.43
C HIS A 278 -21.78 9.08 11.87
N PRO A 279 -21.91 8.59 13.12
CA PRO A 279 -23.16 8.03 13.63
C PRO A 279 -24.25 9.10 13.78
N ASP A 280 -23.85 10.36 13.99
CA ASP A 280 -24.75 11.52 14.11
C ASP A 280 -24.47 12.56 13.02
N PRO A 281 -25.46 13.37 12.62
CA PRO A 281 -25.23 14.50 11.71
C PRO A 281 -24.18 15.47 12.27
N ILE A 282 -23.17 15.80 11.47
CA ILE A 282 -22.15 16.79 11.83
C ILE A 282 -22.81 18.16 11.99
N SER A 283 -22.69 18.76 13.18
CA SER A 283 -23.21 20.11 13.45
C SER A 283 -22.41 21.17 12.70
N ALA A 284 -23.11 22.16 12.10
CA ALA A 284 -22.49 23.30 11.42
C ALA A 284 -21.67 24.21 12.35
N ASN A 285 -21.86 24.09 13.68
CA ASN A 285 -21.18 24.91 14.69
C ASN A 285 -20.04 24.15 15.39
N GLN A 286 -19.52 23.07 14.81
CA GLN A 286 -18.38 22.36 15.40
C GLN A 286 -17.12 23.26 15.48
N PRO A 287 -16.29 23.10 16.52
CA PRO A 287 -14.99 23.77 16.59
C PRO A 287 -14.15 23.50 15.34
N PHE A 288 -13.43 24.51 14.84
CA PHE A 288 -12.63 24.42 13.59
C PHE A 288 -11.68 23.22 13.54
N LYS A 289 -11.11 22.82 14.69
CA LYS A 289 -10.25 21.64 14.80
C LYS A 289 -11.02 20.34 14.49
N GLU A 290 -12.23 20.18 15.00
CA GLU A 290 -13.08 19.01 14.75
C GLU A 290 -13.53 18.99 13.29
N TYR A 291 -13.82 20.17 12.74
CA TYR A 291 -14.11 20.34 11.32
C TYR A 291 -12.92 19.90 10.44
N LEU A 292 -11.71 20.38 10.72
CA LEU A 292 -10.49 20.00 9.98
C LEU A 292 -10.19 18.50 10.10
N VAL A 293 -10.37 17.91 11.29
CA VAL A 293 -10.26 16.47 11.52
C VAL A 293 -11.25 15.69 10.66
N ASN A 294 -12.49 16.15 10.53
CA ASN A 294 -13.49 15.51 9.68
C ASN A 294 -13.12 15.58 8.19
N TRP A 295 -12.54 16.69 7.74
CA TRP A 295 -12.03 16.83 6.36
C TRP A 295 -10.92 15.83 6.06
N VAL A 296 -9.94 15.70 6.96
CA VAL A 296 -8.85 14.72 6.82
C VAL A 296 -9.40 13.29 6.81
N LYS A 297 -10.34 12.96 7.72
CA LYS A 297 -10.99 11.65 7.76
C LYS A 297 -11.77 11.34 6.48
N MET A 298 -12.48 12.32 5.94
CA MET A 298 -13.25 12.20 4.70
C MET A 298 -12.33 11.95 3.50
N ALA A 299 -11.28 12.76 3.35
CA ALA A 299 -10.30 12.63 2.28
C ALA A 299 -9.63 11.25 2.29
N LEU A 300 -9.19 10.78 3.47
CA LEU A 300 -8.58 9.45 3.63
C LEU A 300 -9.60 8.31 3.43
N GLY A 301 -10.86 8.50 3.86
CA GLY A 301 -11.92 7.48 3.83
C GLY A 301 -12.43 7.09 2.46
N GLU A 302 -12.57 8.08 1.58
CA GLU A 302 -13.11 7.85 0.24
C GLU A 302 -12.12 7.13 -0.69
N ILE A 303 -10.84 7.08 -0.33
CA ILE A 303 -9.75 6.56 -1.15
C ILE A 303 -9.61 5.04 -1.02
N ASP A 304 -9.72 4.51 0.20
CA ASP A 304 -9.53 3.08 0.52
C ASP A 304 -10.63 2.21 -0.12
N ALA A 305 -11.90 2.56 0.06
CA ALA A 305 -13.03 1.76 -0.43
C ALA A 305 -13.14 1.69 -1.98
N LYS A 306 -12.60 2.68 -2.70
CA LYS A 306 -12.75 2.81 -4.15
C LYS A 306 -11.97 1.75 -4.93
N ASP A 307 -10.91 1.18 -4.38
CA ASP A 307 -10.05 0.26 -5.12
C ASP A 307 -10.51 -1.19 -4.98
N TRP A 308 -11.07 -1.56 -3.83
CA TRP A 308 -11.71 -2.85 -3.59
C TRP A 308 -12.97 -3.07 -4.40
N MET A 309 -13.91 -2.11 -4.37
CA MET A 309 -15.14 -2.20 -5.16
C MET A 309 -14.83 -2.34 -6.65
N ARG A 310 -13.78 -1.67 -7.14
CA ARG A 310 -13.36 -1.78 -8.53
C ARG A 310 -12.72 -3.14 -8.87
N ALA A 311 -11.96 -3.73 -7.95
CA ALA A 311 -11.35 -5.04 -8.13
C ALA A 311 -12.42 -6.14 -8.12
N ASP A 312 -13.33 -6.13 -7.16
CA ASP A 312 -14.46 -7.06 -7.07
C ASP A 312 -15.41 -6.94 -8.27
N HIS A 313 -15.81 -5.71 -8.64
CA HIS A 313 -16.61 -5.49 -9.85
C HIS A 313 -15.90 -5.97 -11.11
N THR A 314 -14.57 -5.88 -11.15
CA THR A 314 -13.76 -6.40 -12.27
C THR A 314 -13.77 -7.94 -12.29
N ASN A 315 -13.58 -8.60 -11.13
CA ASN A 315 -13.65 -10.06 -11.02
C ASN A 315 -15.02 -10.58 -11.48
N ASN A 316 -16.10 -9.95 -10.99
CA ASN A 316 -17.47 -10.28 -11.40
C ASN A 316 -17.67 -10.12 -12.92
N LYS A 317 -17.18 -9.02 -13.52
CA LYS A 317 -17.22 -8.84 -14.98
C LYS A 317 -16.44 -9.91 -15.73
N ILE A 318 -15.27 -10.33 -15.22
CA ILE A 318 -14.46 -11.40 -15.82
C ILE A 318 -15.21 -12.73 -15.76
N ASP A 319 -15.85 -13.05 -14.64
CA ASP A 319 -16.57 -14.31 -14.48
C ASP A 319 -17.84 -14.36 -15.34
N TRP A 320 -18.59 -13.25 -15.42
CA TRP A 320 -19.71 -13.12 -16.36
C TRP A 320 -19.27 -13.29 -17.80
N ALA A 321 -18.16 -12.66 -18.19
CA ALA A 321 -17.65 -12.75 -19.55
C ALA A 321 -17.17 -14.18 -19.88
N LYS A 322 -16.47 -14.84 -18.95
CA LYS A 322 -16.06 -16.26 -19.10
C LYS A 322 -17.26 -17.19 -19.27
N ASN A 323 -18.32 -17.00 -18.50
CA ASN A 323 -19.56 -17.77 -18.66
C ASN A 323 -20.20 -17.52 -20.03
N TYR A 324 -20.20 -16.26 -20.48
CA TYR A 324 -20.71 -15.88 -21.80
C TYR A 324 -19.85 -16.43 -22.96
N TYR A 325 -18.52 -16.53 -22.82
CA TYR A 325 -17.67 -17.15 -23.86
C TYR A 325 -18.05 -18.61 -24.09
N GLY A 326 -18.42 -19.35 -23.03
CA GLY A 326 -18.91 -20.72 -23.17
C GLY A 326 -20.21 -20.79 -23.97
N ILE A 327 -21.14 -19.86 -23.72
CA ILE A 327 -22.40 -19.72 -24.48
C ILE A 327 -22.10 -19.38 -25.94
N LEU A 328 -21.23 -18.39 -26.20
CA LEU A 328 -20.83 -18.01 -27.54
C LEU A 328 -20.18 -19.17 -28.31
N ALA A 329 -19.26 -19.90 -27.70
CA ALA A 329 -18.63 -21.07 -28.30
C ALA A 329 -19.68 -22.11 -28.71
N SER A 330 -20.70 -22.33 -27.88
CA SER A 330 -21.81 -23.26 -28.19
C SER A 330 -22.71 -22.76 -29.34
N LEU A 331 -23.00 -21.45 -29.40
CA LEU A 331 -23.84 -20.86 -30.44
C LEU A 331 -23.13 -20.82 -31.79
N ILE A 332 -21.85 -20.44 -31.81
CA ILE A 332 -21.00 -20.42 -33.00
C ILE A 332 -20.93 -21.81 -33.66
N ASN A 333 -20.90 -22.87 -32.86
CA ASN A 333 -20.89 -24.26 -33.33
C ASN A 333 -22.19 -24.69 -34.06
N SER A 334 -23.27 -23.91 -33.96
CA SER A 334 -24.58 -24.20 -34.59
C SER A 334 -24.86 -23.41 -35.89
N SER A 335 -23.90 -22.58 -36.34
CA SER A 335 -24.04 -21.69 -37.50
C SER A 335 -23.67 -22.35 -38.84
N SER A 336 -24.26 -21.90 -39.96
CA SER A 336 -23.98 -22.43 -41.32
C SER A 336 -22.66 -21.91 -41.91
N GLN A 337 -22.00 -22.68 -42.80
CA GLN A 337 -20.67 -22.33 -43.36
C GLN A 337 -20.63 -20.99 -44.13
N THR A 338 -21.72 -20.61 -44.80
CA THR A 338 -21.77 -19.38 -45.62
C THR A 338 -21.85 -18.11 -44.76
N GLU A 339 -22.42 -18.18 -43.56
CA GLU A 339 -22.54 -17.05 -42.63
C GLU A 339 -21.23 -16.77 -41.87
N GLN A 340 -20.41 -17.81 -41.65
CA GLN A 340 -19.18 -17.74 -40.86
C GLN A 340 -18.11 -16.80 -41.45
N HIS A 341 -17.93 -16.79 -42.77
CA HIS A 341 -16.94 -15.92 -43.42
C HIS A 341 -17.29 -14.43 -43.33
N ALA A 342 -18.56 -14.07 -43.56
CA ALA A 342 -19.03 -12.70 -43.45
C ALA A 342 -18.92 -12.17 -42.00
N ILE A 343 -19.33 -13.01 -41.03
CA ILE A 343 -19.22 -12.68 -39.60
C ILE A 343 -17.76 -12.47 -39.19
N SER A 344 -16.85 -13.36 -39.60
CA SER A 344 -15.42 -13.23 -39.27
C SER A 344 -14.83 -11.91 -39.79
N GLN A 345 -15.17 -11.51 -41.03
CA GLN A 345 -14.68 -10.27 -41.61
C GLN A 345 -15.19 -9.02 -40.87
N THR A 346 -16.48 -8.96 -40.54
CA THR A 346 -17.05 -7.84 -39.76
C THR A 346 -16.42 -7.72 -38.38
N LEU A 347 -16.19 -8.84 -37.69
CA LEU A 347 -15.52 -8.84 -36.39
C LEU A 347 -14.07 -8.38 -36.50
N LYS A 348 -13.36 -8.78 -37.55
CA LYS A 348 -11.99 -8.33 -37.82
C LYS A 348 -11.92 -6.83 -38.06
N ASP A 349 -12.86 -6.27 -38.82
CA ASP A 349 -12.93 -4.82 -39.08
C ASP A 349 -13.16 -4.04 -37.77
N GLN A 350 -14.06 -4.52 -36.90
CA GLN A 350 -14.28 -3.93 -35.58
C GLN A 350 -13.05 -4.06 -34.67
N ALA A 351 -12.32 -5.18 -34.73
CA ALA A 351 -11.11 -5.37 -33.97
C ALA A 351 -9.99 -4.40 -34.39
N ASN A 352 -9.85 -4.15 -35.70
CA ASN A 352 -8.94 -3.13 -36.24
C ASN A 352 -9.31 -1.72 -35.77
N ALA A 353 -10.60 -1.36 -35.79
CA ALA A 353 -11.07 -0.06 -35.31
C ALA A 353 -10.75 0.18 -33.82
N ILE A 354 -10.81 -0.87 -32.98
CA ILE A 354 -10.39 -0.80 -31.58
C ILE A 354 -8.88 -0.54 -31.45
N ILE A 355 -8.05 -1.16 -32.29
CA ILE A 355 -6.59 -0.96 -32.29
C ILE A 355 -6.23 0.45 -32.75
N ASP A 356 -6.88 0.96 -33.80
CA ASP A 356 -6.68 2.34 -34.27
C ASP A 356 -6.93 3.35 -33.15
N LYS A 357 -8.02 3.16 -32.40
CA LYS A 357 -8.31 4.01 -31.24
C LYS A 357 -7.28 3.87 -30.12
N LYS A 358 -6.83 2.66 -29.81
CA LYS A 358 -5.77 2.44 -28.82
C LYS A 358 -4.45 3.12 -29.21
N ARG A 359 -4.12 3.13 -30.50
CA ARG A 359 -2.93 3.79 -31.05
C ARG A 359 -3.02 5.31 -30.95
N GLU A 360 -4.19 5.89 -31.18
CA GLU A 360 -4.45 7.32 -30.96
C GLU A 360 -4.17 7.73 -29.50
N TYR A 361 -4.58 6.90 -28.54
CA TYR A 361 -4.38 7.17 -27.11
C TYR A 361 -2.96 6.89 -26.60
N ASN A 362 -2.25 5.92 -27.18
CA ASN A 362 -0.90 5.55 -26.74
C ASN A 362 -0.01 5.14 -27.92
N PRO A 363 0.51 6.11 -28.69
CA PRO A 363 1.28 5.84 -29.91
C PRO A 363 2.55 5.03 -29.65
N THR A 364 3.19 5.24 -28.49
CA THR A 364 4.43 4.59 -28.09
C THR A 364 4.23 3.11 -27.79
N LYS A 365 3.11 2.74 -27.15
CA LYS A 365 2.78 1.35 -26.81
C LYS A 365 2.26 0.54 -28.01
N TYR A 366 1.67 1.22 -28.99
CA TYR A 366 1.11 0.63 -30.21
C TYR A 366 1.84 1.18 -31.45
N ALA A 367 3.17 1.13 -31.41
CA ALA A 367 4.02 1.65 -32.48
C ALA A 367 3.97 0.79 -33.75
N ASP A 368 3.85 -0.52 -33.57
CA ASP A 368 3.75 -1.53 -34.64
C ASP A 368 2.51 -1.30 -35.54
N ASP A 369 2.49 -1.97 -36.70
CA ASP A 369 1.32 -1.96 -37.57
C ASP A 369 0.14 -2.72 -36.95
N ASN A 370 -1.08 -2.39 -37.38
CA ASN A 370 -2.30 -2.94 -36.82
C ASN A 370 -2.38 -4.47 -36.93
N GLN A 371 -1.85 -5.08 -37.99
CA GLN A 371 -1.92 -6.54 -38.14
C GLN A 371 -0.98 -7.23 -37.15
N THR A 372 0.20 -6.67 -36.91
CA THR A 372 1.14 -7.18 -35.91
C THR A 372 0.56 -7.07 -34.50
N ILE A 373 -0.05 -5.93 -34.15
CA ILE A 373 -0.72 -5.72 -32.86
C ILE A 373 -1.88 -6.69 -32.69
N LEU A 374 -2.74 -6.80 -33.71
CA LEU A 374 -3.92 -7.66 -33.68
C LEU A 374 -3.54 -9.13 -33.53
N LYS A 375 -2.53 -9.58 -34.27
CA LYS A 375 -2.01 -10.95 -34.19
C LYS A 375 -1.45 -11.26 -32.80
N ARG A 376 -0.70 -10.32 -32.20
CA ARG A 376 -0.17 -10.45 -30.85
C ARG A 376 -1.29 -10.53 -29.82
N ASP A 377 -2.24 -9.60 -29.86
CA ASP A 377 -3.32 -9.50 -28.89
C ASP A 377 -4.31 -10.70 -29.01
N LEU A 378 -4.62 -11.16 -30.22
CA LEU A 378 -5.39 -12.38 -30.45
C LEU A 378 -4.64 -13.63 -30.00
N GLY A 379 -3.33 -13.69 -30.23
CA GLY A 379 -2.50 -14.77 -29.70
C GLY A 379 -2.57 -14.88 -28.18
N ASN A 380 -2.62 -13.74 -27.47
CA ASN A 380 -2.84 -13.71 -26.02
C ASN A 380 -4.23 -14.20 -25.62
N ILE A 381 -5.27 -13.82 -26.37
CA ILE A 381 -6.65 -14.25 -26.11
C ILE A 381 -6.80 -15.75 -26.30
N ILE A 382 -6.26 -16.30 -27.39
CA ILE A 382 -6.30 -17.73 -27.70
C ILE A 382 -5.63 -18.51 -26.58
N ARG A 383 -4.44 -18.07 -26.14
CA ARG A 383 -3.71 -18.66 -25.01
C ARG A 383 -4.54 -18.67 -23.73
N ARG A 384 -5.09 -17.52 -23.32
CA ARG A 384 -5.88 -17.40 -22.08
C ARG A 384 -7.20 -18.18 -22.09
N ASN A 385 -7.77 -18.40 -23.28
CA ASN A 385 -9.10 -18.99 -23.45
C ASN A 385 -9.04 -20.36 -24.15
N GLN A 386 -7.90 -21.06 -24.05
CA GLN A 386 -7.65 -22.30 -24.78
C GLN A 386 -8.73 -23.37 -24.53
N ARG A 387 -9.29 -23.43 -23.31
CA ARG A 387 -10.40 -24.34 -22.98
C ARG A 387 -11.61 -24.19 -23.91
N PHE A 388 -11.93 -22.95 -24.31
CA PHE A 388 -13.04 -22.65 -25.22
C PHE A 388 -12.63 -22.81 -26.69
N HIS A 389 -11.37 -22.56 -27.03
CA HIS A 389 -10.86 -22.86 -28.36
C HIS A 389 -10.83 -24.37 -28.64
N ASN A 390 -10.54 -25.19 -27.63
CA ASN A 390 -10.46 -26.64 -27.75
C ASN A 390 -11.83 -27.29 -27.97
N THR A 391 -12.93 -26.63 -27.59
CA THR A 391 -14.29 -27.13 -27.87
C THR A 391 -14.71 -26.96 -29.34
N LEU A 392 -13.96 -26.18 -30.13
CA LEU A 392 -14.24 -25.92 -31.53
C LEU A 392 -13.28 -26.70 -32.43
N ALA A 393 -13.79 -27.53 -33.33
CA ALA A 393 -12.95 -28.33 -34.25
C ALA A 393 -12.46 -27.54 -35.47
N ILE A 394 -13.24 -26.55 -35.91
CA ILE A 394 -13.03 -25.86 -37.20
C ILE A 394 -12.23 -24.56 -37.00
N PRO A 395 -11.14 -24.32 -37.77
CA PRO A 395 -10.32 -23.10 -37.65
C PRO A 395 -11.09 -21.79 -37.80
N ALA A 396 -12.04 -21.72 -38.74
CA ALA A 396 -12.88 -20.53 -38.95
C ALA A 396 -13.70 -20.18 -37.70
N LEU A 397 -14.21 -21.19 -36.98
CA LEU A 397 -14.98 -20.97 -35.74
C LEU A 397 -14.07 -20.50 -34.60
N LYS A 398 -12.83 -21.01 -34.52
CA LYS A 398 -11.83 -20.52 -33.55
C LYS A 398 -11.48 -19.06 -33.82
N GLU A 399 -11.40 -18.66 -35.09
CA GLU A 399 -11.14 -17.27 -35.47
C GLU A 399 -12.29 -16.34 -35.06
N ILE A 400 -13.55 -16.71 -35.36
CA ILE A 400 -14.74 -15.96 -34.94
C ILE A 400 -14.75 -15.80 -33.42
N LEU A 401 -14.55 -16.89 -32.67
CA LEU A 401 -14.50 -16.86 -31.20
C LEU A 401 -13.39 -15.92 -30.70
N SER A 402 -12.20 -15.93 -31.32
CA SER A 402 -11.08 -15.06 -30.94
C SER A 402 -11.44 -13.59 -31.08
N TYR A 403 -12.03 -13.19 -32.21
CA TYR A 403 -12.45 -11.80 -32.42
C TYR A 403 -13.61 -11.40 -31.51
N SER A 404 -14.59 -12.28 -31.29
CA SER A 404 -15.70 -12.02 -30.38
C SER A 404 -15.21 -11.78 -28.95
N ILE A 405 -14.31 -12.63 -28.44
CA ILE A 405 -13.70 -12.46 -27.12
C ILE A 405 -12.89 -11.15 -27.10
N PHE A 406 -12.10 -10.86 -28.13
CA PHE A 406 -11.34 -9.60 -28.20
C PHE A 406 -12.26 -8.38 -28.11
N ILE A 407 -13.33 -8.33 -28.90
CA ILE A 407 -14.24 -7.18 -28.92
C ILE A 407 -14.93 -7.04 -27.56
N LEU A 408 -15.45 -8.14 -27.00
CA LEU A 408 -16.14 -8.13 -25.71
C LEU A 408 -15.20 -7.75 -24.57
N ASP A 409 -13.98 -8.28 -24.54
CA ASP A 409 -12.97 -7.93 -23.55
C ASP A 409 -12.67 -6.44 -23.57
N ASN A 410 -12.52 -5.87 -24.76
CA ASN A 410 -12.24 -4.44 -24.91
C ASN A 410 -13.47 -3.58 -24.57
N ALA A 411 -14.66 -3.97 -25.01
CA ALA A 411 -15.90 -3.24 -24.78
C ALA A 411 -16.33 -3.24 -23.30
N ALA A 412 -16.19 -4.38 -22.62
CA ALA A 412 -16.46 -4.51 -21.19
C ALA A 412 -15.33 -3.92 -20.31
N GLY A 413 -14.21 -3.52 -20.93
CA GLY A 413 -13.04 -2.99 -20.23
C GLY A 413 -12.37 -4.04 -19.34
N ILE A 414 -12.38 -5.31 -19.74
CA ILE A 414 -11.73 -6.42 -19.04
C ILE A 414 -10.53 -6.99 -19.81
N ASN A 415 -10.24 -6.50 -21.01
CA ASN A 415 -9.05 -6.88 -21.76
C ASN A 415 -7.79 -6.67 -20.90
N ASN A 416 -6.96 -7.71 -20.80
CA ASN A 416 -5.75 -7.75 -19.96
C ASN A 416 -6.01 -7.59 -18.45
N LYS A 417 -7.21 -7.87 -17.98
CA LYS A 417 -7.50 -8.03 -16.55
C LYS A 417 -7.49 -9.51 -16.18
N LEU A 418 -6.89 -9.82 -15.04
CA LEU A 418 -6.82 -11.17 -14.50
C LEU A 418 -7.86 -11.27 -13.38
N ASN A 419 -8.44 -12.46 -13.19
CA ASN A 419 -9.18 -12.75 -11.96
C ASN A 419 -8.14 -12.87 -10.84
N ILE A 420 -8.33 -12.13 -9.78
CA ILE A 420 -7.34 -12.01 -8.70
C ILE A 420 -7.84 -12.76 -7.45
N GLN A 421 -7.03 -13.70 -6.97
CA GLN A 421 -7.21 -14.31 -5.65
C GLN A 421 -6.71 -13.33 -4.58
N PHE A 422 -7.61 -12.94 -3.68
CA PHE A 422 -7.33 -11.97 -2.63
C PHE A 422 -7.38 -12.63 -1.25
N ALA A 423 -6.33 -12.38 -0.47
CA ALA A 423 -6.27 -12.70 0.94
C ALA A 423 -6.08 -11.41 1.73
N LEU A 424 -6.80 -11.28 2.84
CA LEU A 424 -6.72 -10.12 3.71
C LEU A 424 -6.33 -10.57 5.11
N ILE A 425 -5.22 -10.03 5.63
CA ILE A 425 -4.78 -10.18 7.01
C ILE A 425 -5.05 -8.87 7.72
N GLY A 426 -6.18 -8.78 8.39
CA GLY A 426 -6.58 -7.57 9.08
C GLY A 426 -7.30 -7.81 10.39
N SER A 427 -7.51 -6.72 11.12
CA SER A 427 -8.18 -6.72 12.42
C SER A 427 -9.55 -6.06 12.35
N LYS A 428 -10.49 -6.47 13.22
CA LYS A 428 -11.75 -5.73 13.42
C LYS A 428 -11.49 -4.56 14.39
N LYS A 429 -12.37 -3.55 14.37
CA LYS A 429 -12.37 -2.47 15.39
C LYS A 429 -12.32 -3.07 16.80
N GLU A 430 -11.60 -2.43 17.71
CA GLU A 430 -11.41 -2.87 19.10
C GLU A 430 -10.62 -4.19 19.21
N GLN A 431 -9.69 -4.46 18.29
CA GLN A 431 -8.77 -5.59 18.42
C GLN A 431 -7.31 -5.18 18.59
N THR A 432 -6.95 -3.94 18.24
CA THR A 432 -5.62 -3.36 18.39
C THR A 432 -5.62 -2.24 19.44
N ALA A 433 -4.49 -2.06 20.11
CA ALA A 433 -4.27 -1.03 21.12
C ALA A 433 -3.88 0.31 20.50
N GLY A 434 -3.15 0.29 19.39
CA GLY A 434 -2.65 1.50 18.73
C GLY A 434 -3.71 2.32 17.99
N ASP A 435 -4.96 1.87 17.93
CA ASP A 435 -6.00 2.32 17.01
C ASP A 435 -6.46 3.79 17.20
N GLU A 436 -6.30 4.35 18.41
CA GLU A 436 -6.68 5.73 18.71
C GLU A 436 -5.67 6.76 18.17
N LEU A 437 -6.06 8.04 18.23
CA LEU A 437 -5.24 9.18 17.81
C LEU A 437 -4.71 9.05 16.38
N PHE A 438 -5.56 8.64 15.42
CA PHE A 438 -5.14 8.35 14.04
C PHE A 438 -4.03 7.30 13.96
N ALA A 439 -4.16 6.23 14.73
CA ALA A 439 -3.18 5.16 14.84
C ALA A 439 -1.81 5.58 15.44
N PHE A 440 -1.73 6.67 16.22
CA PHE A 440 -0.51 7.08 16.93
C PHE A 440 -0.42 6.54 18.36
N LEU A 441 -1.52 6.02 18.92
CA LEU A 441 -1.57 5.67 20.34
C LEU A 441 -0.51 4.62 20.73
N GLY A 442 -0.18 3.68 19.83
CA GLY A 442 0.80 2.64 20.10
C GLY A 442 2.18 3.19 20.49
N PHE A 443 2.59 4.35 19.97
CA PHE A 443 3.91 4.91 20.31
C PHE A 443 4.07 5.32 21.78
N PHE A 444 2.98 5.43 22.53
CA PHE A 444 2.99 5.86 23.93
C PHE A 444 3.37 4.75 24.91
N LYS A 445 3.24 3.47 24.52
CA LYS A 445 3.54 2.35 25.40
C LYS A 445 4.06 1.16 24.60
N LYS A 446 5.16 0.58 25.09
CA LYS A 446 5.74 -0.61 24.47
C LYS A 446 4.77 -1.79 24.47
N ASP A 447 4.12 -2.05 25.61
CA ASP A 447 3.20 -3.19 25.75
C ASP A 447 2.01 -3.14 24.77
N TRP A 448 1.57 -1.93 24.37
CA TRP A 448 0.52 -1.79 23.35
C TRP A 448 1.00 -2.23 21.96
N ARG A 449 2.24 -1.87 21.60
CA ARG A 449 2.84 -2.31 20.32
C ARG A 449 3.18 -3.78 20.33
N GLU A 450 3.62 -4.31 21.46
CA GLU A 450 3.84 -5.74 21.64
C GLU A 450 2.53 -6.52 21.51
N TYR A 451 1.46 -6.04 22.14
CA TYR A 451 0.12 -6.60 21.96
C TYR A 451 -0.32 -6.60 20.49
N ASP A 452 -0.17 -5.47 19.79
CA ASP A 452 -0.52 -5.34 18.38
C ASP A 452 0.31 -6.28 17.48
N TYR A 453 1.61 -6.38 17.75
CA TYR A 453 2.52 -7.33 17.06
C TYR A 453 2.05 -8.77 17.22
N ARG A 454 1.79 -9.21 18.46
CA ARG A 454 1.31 -10.58 18.71
C ARG A 454 -0.05 -10.83 18.07
N LYS A 455 -0.97 -9.86 18.11
CA LYS A 455 -2.26 -9.94 17.40
C LYS A 455 -2.07 -10.12 15.90
N GLY A 456 -1.19 -9.34 15.27
CA GLY A 456 -0.85 -9.47 13.86
C GLY A 456 -0.33 -10.87 13.53
N ARG A 457 0.59 -11.37 14.36
CA ARG A 457 1.19 -12.70 14.19
C ARG A 457 0.16 -13.84 14.32
N ILE A 458 -0.66 -13.83 15.38
CA ILE A 458 -1.72 -14.82 15.61
C ILE A 458 -2.74 -14.77 14.46
N LYS A 459 -3.16 -13.56 14.05
CA LYS A 459 -4.18 -13.41 13.01
C LYS A 459 -3.69 -13.86 11.64
N ALA A 460 -2.44 -13.55 11.30
CA ALA A 460 -1.80 -14.08 10.12
C ALA A 460 -1.76 -15.61 10.16
N HIS A 461 -1.43 -16.23 11.30
CA HIS A 461 -1.37 -17.68 11.42
C HIS A 461 -2.71 -18.38 11.19
N GLU A 462 -3.80 -17.80 11.70
CA GLU A 462 -5.16 -18.29 11.47
C GLU A 462 -5.51 -18.26 9.97
N LEU A 463 -5.27 -17.13 9.32
CA LEU A 463 -5.75 -16.84 7.97
C LEU A 463 -4.87 -17.45 6.88
N LEU A 464 -3.55 -17.45 7.06
CA LEU A 464 -2.62 -17.96 6.05
C LEU A 464 -2.82 -19.46 5.80
N LYS A 465 -3.30 -20.23 6.77
CA LYS A 465 -3.64 -21.65 6.58
C LYS A 465 -4.79 -21.87 5.62
N GLU A 466 -5.70 -20.91 5.49
CA GLU A 466 -6.85 -20.99 4.59
C GLU A 466 -6.44 -20.65 3.15
N PHE A 467 -5.56 -19.67 2.98
CA PHE A 467 -5.16 -19.15 1.66
C PHE A 467 -3.92 -19.83 1.08
N LEU A 468 -3.03 -20.34 1.93
CA LEU A 468 -1.84 -21.09 1.54
C LEU A 468 -2.09 -22.60 1.73
N ALA A 469 -1.10 -23.32 2.26
CA ALA A 469 -1.24 -24.70 2.70
C ALA A 469 -1.11 -24.76 4.23
N PRO A 470 -1.68 -25.77 4.91
CA PRO A 470 -1.56 -25.91 6.35
C PRO A 470 -0.09 -26.02 6.81
N TYR A 471 0.24 -25.29 7.87
CA TYR A 471 1.55 -25.31 8.52
C TYR A 471 1.40 -25.13 10.04
N GLU A 472 2.43 -25.54 10.79
CA GLU A 472 2.44 -25.49 12.26
C GLU A 472 2.96 -24.16 12.77
N MET A 473 2.63 -23.80 14.01
CA MET A 473 3.19 -22.62 14.67
C MET A 473 4.70 -22.76 14.86
N GLU A 474 5.40 -21.63 14.88
CA GLU A 474 6.81 -21.62 15.27
C GLU A 474 7.00 -22.08 16.72
N MET A 475 7.88 -23.07 16.91
CA MET A 475 8.22 -23.62 18.21
C MET A 475 9.49 -22.99 18.76
N LYS A 476 9.58 -22.84 20.09
CA LYS A 476 10.81 -22.41 20.75
C LYS A 476 11.90 -23.48 20.53
N PRO A 477 13.11 -23.09 20.10
CA PRO A 477 14.18 -24.05 19.83
C PRO A 477 14.43 -24.99 21.02
N GLY A 478 14.43 -26.30 20.76
CA GLY A 478 14.68 -27.33 21.78
C GLY A 478 13.49 -27.66 22.69
N THR A 479 12.28 -27.18 22.38
CA THR A 479 11.05 -27.47 23.16
C THR A 479 9.88 -27.86 22.25
N SER A 480 8.82 -28.44 22.83
CA SER A 480 7.53 -28.65 22.16
C SER A 480 6.58 -27.45 22.28
N ASP A 481 7.03 -26.36 22.89
CA ASP A 481 6.20 -25.18 23.16
C ASP A 481 6.30 -24.16 22.03
N SER A 482 5.17 -23.53 21.69
CA SER A 482 5.15 -22.41 20.74
C SER A 482 5.93 -21.20 21.28
N VAL A 483 6.46 -20.38 20.38
CA VAL A 483 7.03 -19.08 20.77
C VAL A 483 6.00 -18.21 21.49
N GLU A 484 6.49 -17.31 22.35
CA GLU A 484 5.63 -16.51 23.25
C GLU A 484 4.73 -15.55 22.48
N ASP A 485 5.14 -15.17 21.27
CA ASP A 485 4.43 -14.25 20.40
C ASP A 485 3.03 -14.74 19.99
N TYR A 486 2.75 -16.05 20.12
CA TYR A 486 1.41 -16.63 19.89
C TYR A 486 0.48 -16.54 21.10
N LYS A 487 0.93 -15.95 22.21
CA LYS A 487 0.16 -15.83 23.45
C LYS A 487 -0.05 -14.36 23.81
N ILE A 488 -1.30 -14.00 24.08
CA ILE A 488 -1.65 -12.70 24.66
C ILE A 488 -1.82 -12.91 26.17
N PRO A 489 -1.00 -12.24 27.01
CA PRO A 489 -1.17 -12.26 28.46
C PRO A 489 -2.57 -11.77 28.90
N THR A 490 -3.12 -12.35 29.96
CA THR A 490 -4.48 -12.05 30.42
C THR A 490 -4.63 -10.59 30.87
N GLU A 491 -3.55 -10.02 31.43
CA GLU A 491 -3.44 -8.62 31.82
C GLU A 491 -3.56 -7.63 30.66
N TRP A 492 -3.41 -8.07 29.40
CA TRP A 492 -3.59 -7.24 28.21
C TRP A 492 -5.01 -7.33 27.62
N GLY A 493 -5.92 -8.03 28.30
CA GLY A 493 -7.28 -8.30 27.80
C GLY A 493 -8.11 -7.06 27.49
N ASN A 494 -7.77 -5.90 28.06
CA ASN A 494 -8.44 -4.62 27.84
C ASN A 494 -7.67 -3.66 26.90
N PHE A 495 -6.52 -4.06 26.35
CA PHE A 495 -5.69 -3.16 25.54
C PHE A 495 -6.37 -2.71 24.24
N SER A 496 -7.35 -3.46 23.74
CA SER A 496 -8.23 -3.03 22.64
C SER A 496 -9.04 -1.76 22.93
N GLU A 497 -9.23 -1.43 24.21
CA GLU A 497 -9.92 -0.23 24.67
C GLU A 497 -8.95 0.84 25.17
N ALA A 498 -7.65 0.68 24.90
CA ALA A 498 -6.62 1.59 25.37
C ALA A 498 -6.96 3.05 25.03
N ARG A 499 -6.69 3.92 26.00
CA ARG A 499 -6.88 5.37 25.90
C ARG A 499 -5.59 6.09 26.22
N LEU A 500 -5.41 7.27 25.64
CA LEU A 500 -4.23 8.10 25.92
C LEU A 500 -3.97 8.29 27.42
N LYS A 501 -5.01 8.43 28.25
CA LYS A 501 -4.89 8.61 29.72
C LYS A 501 -4.17 7.47 30.44
N GLU A 502 -4.17 6.28 29.86
CA GLU A 502 -3.52 5.08 30.41
C GLU A 502 -2.03 5.03 30.06
N ALA A 503 -1.54 5.95 29.22
CA ALA A 503 -0.13 6.13 28.95
C ALA A 503 0.59 6.87 30.08
N ASP A 504 1.89 6.63 30.18
CA ASP A 504 2.77 7.30 31.13
C ASP A 504 2.66 8.82 31.04
N THR A 505 2.74 9.48 32.20
CA THR A 505 2.55 10.94 32.30
C THR A 505 3.57 11.73 31.47
N LYS A 506 4.83 11.28 31.44
CA LYS A 506 5.92 11.97 30.73
C LYS A 506 5.63 12.12 29.21
N PRO A 507 5.39 11.03 28.45
CA PRO A 507 4.93 11.10 27.06
C PRO A 507 3.77 12.07 26.81
N ARG A 508 2.73 12.03 27.66
CA ARG A 508 1.55 12.89 27.50
C ARG A 508 1.88 14.37 27.68
N VAL A 509 2.70 14.69 28.68
CA VAL A 509 3.14 16.07 28.95
C VAL A 509 3.99 16.60 27.81
N LEU A 510 4.92 15.79 27.27
CA LEU A 510 5.74 16.19 26.12
C LEU A 510 4.87 16.49 24.88
N LEU A 511 3.90 15.62 24.57
CA LEU A 511 2.99 15.85 23.45
C LEU A 511 2.19 17.14 23.66
N ARG A 512 1.63 17.34 24.84
CA ARG A 512 0.87 18.54 25.19
C ARG A 512 1.70 19.80 24.97
N ASP A 513 2.91 19.83 25.52
CA ASP A 513 3.77 21.00 25.49
C ASP A 513 4.17 21.33 24.04
N ARG A 514 4.39 20.31 23.20
CA ARG A 514 4.64 20.48 21.78
C ARG A 514 3.44 21.05 21.02
N VAL A 515 2.24 20.51 21.23
CA VAL A 515 1.01 21.05 20.62
C VAL A 515 0.80 22.51 21.04
N MET A 516 1.03 22.83 22.32
CA MET A 516 0.92 24.19 22.84
C MET A 516 1.96 25.14 22.25
N HIS A 517 3.17 24.65 21.97
CA HIS A 517 4.22 25.43 21.31
C HIS A 517 3.81 25.83 19.89
N LEU A 518 3.33 24.89 19.08
CA LEU A 518 2.87 25.15 17.71
C LEU A 518 1.70 26.14 17.67
N LEU A 519 0.70 25.95 18.54
CA LEU A 519 -0.44 26.88 18.63
C LEU A 519 -0.02 28.30 19.03
N LYS A 520 0.97 28.44 19.93
CA LYS A 520 1.50 29.75 20.31
C LYS A 520 2.24 30.42 19.16
N ALA A 521 3.05 29.66 18.41
CA ALA A 521 3.79 30.19 17.27
C ALA A 521 2.83 30.72 16.20
N GLU A 522 1.79 29.96 15.88
CA GLU A 522 0.78 30.34 14.87
C GLU A 522 -0.01 31.59 15.30
N LEU A 523 -0.50 31.62 16.55
CA LEU A 523 -1.20 32.80 17.09
C LEU A 523 -0.30 34.06 17.16
N ALA A 524 1.00 33.89 17.40
CA ALA A 524 1.96 34.98 17.40
C ALA A 524 2.15 35.56 16.00
N THR A 525 2.25 34.71 14.99
CA THR A 525 2.41 35.11 13.58
C THR A 525 1.15 35.73 12.98
N THR A 526 -0.03 35.27 13.38
CA THR A 526 -1.31 35.72 12.78
C THR A 526 -1.88 36.97 13.44
N PHE A 527 -1.61 37.25 14.73
CA PHE A 527 -2.36 38.28 15.47
C PHE A 527 -1.56 39.37 16.19
N GLY A 528 -0.22 39.38 16.17
CA GLY A 528 0.57 40.46 16.79
C GLY A 528 0.44 40.52 18.33
N MET A 529 1.50 40.16 19.05
CA MET A 529 1.36 39.76 20.46
C MET A 529 1.19 40.93 21.45
N LYS A 530 0.13 40.86 22.28
CA LYS A 530 0.18 40.89 23.77
C LYS A 530 -1.21 40.79 24.43
N ILE A 531 -2.28 41.26 23.76
CA ILE A 531 -3.61 41.39 24.39
C ILE A 531 -4.44 40.09 24.28
N VAL A 532 -4.29 39.30 23.22
CA VAL A 532 -5.07 38.07 22.98
C VAL A 532 -4.65 36.92 23.92
N TRP A 533 -3.37 36.82 24.28
CA TRP A 533 -2.85 35.71 25.09
C TRP A 533 -3.32 35.74 26.55
N PHE A 534 -3.54 36.93 27.12
CA PHE A 534 -4.02 37.09 28.50
C PHE A 534 -5.46 36.57 28.67
N PHE A 535 -6.33 36.77 27.68
CA PHE A 535 -7.73 36.32 27.74
C PHE A 535 -7.95 34.86 27.32
N PHE A 536 -7.11 34.32 26.43
CA PHE A 536 -7.28 32.94 25.93
C PHE A 536 -6.48 31.88 26.70
N SER A 537 -5.42 32.25 27.43
CA SER A 537 -4.53 31.26 28.07
C SER A 537 -5.20 30.44 29.18
N SER A 538 -6.13 30.99 29.97
CA SER A 538 -6.79 30.23 31.05
C SER A 538 -7.86 29.27 30.51
N LYS A 539 -8.65 29.71 29.52
CA LYS A 539 -9.68 28.90 28.86
C LYS A 539 -9.08 27.78 28.01
N ILE A 540 -8.01 28.05 27.26
CA ILE A 540 -7.32 27.04 26.44
C ILE A 540 -6.58 26.03 27.33
N ARG A 541 -5.92 26.46 28.42
CA ARG A 541 -5.30 25.52 29.38
C ARG A 541 -6.33 24.65 30.10
N SER A 542 -7.47 25.22 30.52
CA SER A 542 -8.58 24.48 31.14
C SER A 542 -9.21 23.47 30.18
N MET A 543 -9.41 23.85 28.92
CA MET A 543 -10.03 23.02 27.90
C MET A 543 -9.10 21.89 27.41
N ILE A 544 -7.80 22.17 27.30
CA ILE A 544 -6.77 21.16 26.93
C ILE A 544 -6.42 20.27 28.13
N GLY A 545 -6.39 20.80 29.35
CA GLY A 545 -6.24 20.02 30.59
C GLY A 545 -7.39 19.04 30.81
N LYS A 546 -8.63 19.45 30.45
CA LYS A 546 -9.81 18.57 30.43
C LYS A 546 -9.80 17.55 29.30
N GLN A 547 -9.33 17.91 28.10
CA GLN A 547 -9.26 16.99 26.94
C GLN A 547 -8.08 16.01 26.98
N LEU A 548 -7.02 16.30 27.74
CA LEU A 548 -5.89 15.39 27.98
C LEU A 548 -5.97 14.67 29.34
N GLU A 549 -7.08 14.83 30.07
CA GLU A 549 -7.32 14.31 31.43
C GLU A 549 -6.08 14.43 32.35
N LEU A 550 -5.51 15.62 32.42
CA LEU A 550 -4.34 15.96 33.26
C LEU A 550 -4.68 17.13 34.19
N VAL A 551 -5.59 16.91 35.14
CA VAL A 551 -5.79 17.83 36.26
C VAL A 551 -5.93 17.01 37.55
N GLU A 552 -4.86 16.96 38.34
CA GLU A 552 -5.06 17.07 39.79
C GLU A 552 -5.53 18.51 40.05
N GLU A 553 -6.56 18.67 40.88
CA GLU A 553 -7.22 19.95 41.13
C GLU A 553 -6.19 21.06 41.45
N PRO A 554 -6.35 22.27 40.89
CA PRO A 554 -5.53 23.39 41.34
C PRO A 554 -5.85 23.69 42.82
N PRO A 555 -4.85 24.06 43.65
CA PRO A 555 -5.11 24.43 45.03
C PRO A 555 -6.07 25.63 45.10
N ASN A 556 -6.94 25.60 46.11
CA ASN A 556 -7.99 26.58 46.37
C ASN A 556 -7.43 28.03 46.26
N PRO A 557 -8.04 28.93 45.46
CA PRO A 557 -7.63 30.33 45.33
C PRO A 557 -7.60 31.13 46.64
N GLU A 558 -8.18 30.62 47.73
CA GLU A 558 -8.16 31.25 49.05
C GLU A 558 -6.80 31.16 49.77
N SER A 559 -5.85 30.33 49.31
CA SER A 559 -4.53 30.22 49.96
C SER A 559 -3.52 31.32 49.57
N TRP A 560 -3.97 32.38 48.89
CA TRP A 560 -3.14 33.53 48.49
C TRP A 560 -3.54 34.84 49.18
N MET A 561 -4.46 34.78 50.15
CA MET A 561 -4.84 35.91 51.01
C MET A 561 -4.76 35.59 52.51
N GLU A 562 -3.74 34.84 52.91
CA GLU A 562 -3.09 34.87 54.24
C GLU A 562 -1.57 34.83 54.01
#